data_AF-A0A932FF92-F1
#
_entry.id   AF-A0A932FF92-F1
#
_cell.length_a   1.000
_cell.length_b   1.000
_cell.length_c   1.000
_cell.angle_alpha   90.00
_cell.angle_beta   90.00
_cell.angle_gamma   90.00
#
_symmetry.space_group_name_H-M   'P 1'
#
loop_
_entity.id
_entity.type
_entity.pdbx_description
1 polymer ?
#
loop_
_entity_poly.entity_id
_entity_poly.type
_entity_poly.pdbx_seq_one_letter_code
_entity_poly.pdbx_strand_id
1 'polypeptide(L)'
;MQRIRIEVASDVICPWCYIGKRRLAKALALLGGEIEARIEWLPFQLNPGMPAEGVARAEYRRAKFGSLQRSRELDARVAREGAGEGIRFAFERMQRTPNTMTAHRLIDLAQRQEKGEPMVDALFRAYFEDGRDIGDESVLAGLAGDCGITGWPQAADVERVARLEEHVRELGISGVPTFIVERRSGISGAYPPEQLAAAIREAAAA
;
A
#
# COMPACT_ATOMS: atom_id res chain seq x y z
N MET A 1 -16.95 -17.85 14.21
CA MET A 1 -16.08 -16.78 13.69
C MET A 1 -14.64 -17.27 13.71
N GLN A 2 -14.08 -17.56 12.54
CA GLN A 2 -12.70 -18.00 12.36
C GLN A 2 -11.77 -16.79 12.40
N ARG A 3 -10.65 -16.88 13.11
CA ARG A 3 -9.61 -15.84 13.09
C ARG A 3 -8.54 -16.21 12.09
N ILE A 4 -8.22 -15.27 11.20
CA ILE A 4 -7.16 -15.45 10.21
C ILE A 4 -6.18 -14.27 10.19
N ARG A 5 -4.97 -14.52 9.70
CA ARG A 5 -4.01 -13.50 9.28
C ARG A 5 -4.11 -13.28 7.78
N ILE A 6 -4.14 -12.00 7.39
CA ILE A 6 -3.97 -11.57 6.01
C ILE A 6 -2.75 -10.65 5.95
N GLU A 7 -1.69 -11.15 5.33
CA GLU A 7 -0.51 -10.35 4.99
C GLU A 7 -0.74 -9.65 3.64
N VAL A 8 -0.42 -8.36 3.53
CA VAL A 8 -0.69 -7.54 2.35
C VAL A 8 0.62 -6.97 1.84
N ALA A 9 1.18 -7.59 0.79
CA ALA A 9 2.31 -7.03 0.07
C ALA A 9 1.83 -5.80 -0.71
N SER A 10 2.41 -4.63 -0.40
CA SER A 10 1.88 -3.34 -0.84
C SER A 10 2.98 -2.31 -1.05
N ASP A 11 2.73 -1.33 -1.93
CA ASP A 11 3.54 -0.12 -2.03
C ASP A 11 2.65 1.12 -1.92
N VAL A 12 3.07 2.09 -1.11
CA VAL A 12 2.28 3.30 -0.83
C VAL A 12 2.23 4.29 -2.00
N ILE A 13 3.03 4.05 -3.05
CA ILE A 13 2.95 4.77 -4.33
C ILE A 13 2.18 4.00 -5.42
N CYS A 14 1.62 2.83 -5.11
CA CYS A 14 0.80 2.04 -6.02
C CYS A 14 -0.68 2.40 -5.85
N PRO A 15 -1.36 2.99 -6.86
CA PRO A 15 -2.76 3.38 -6.69
C PRO A 15 -3.70 2.16 -6.59
N TRP A 16 -3.33 1.05 -7.22
CA TRP A 16 -4.08 -0.21 -7.08
C TRP A 16 -3.95 -0.81 -5.69
N CYS A 17 -2.86 -0.54 -4.96
CA CYS A 17 -2.77 -0.92 -3.55
C CYS A 17 -3.77 -0.14 -2.71
N TYR A 18 -3.97 1.15 -2.99
CA TYR A 18 -4.96 1.94 -2.27
C TYR A 18 -6.40 1.49 -2.55
N ILE A 19 -6.72 1.23 -3.83
CA ILE A 19 -8.00 0.62 -4.25
C ILE A 19 -8.17 -0.74 -3.57
N GLY A 20 -7.15 -1.60 -3.63
CA GLY A 20 -7.15 -2.92 -3.03
C GLY A 20 -7.37 -2.90 -1.51
N LYS A 21 -6.79 -1.94 -0.79
CA LYS A 21 -7.05 -1.71 0.64
C LYS A 21 -8.53 -1.44 0.90
N ARG A 22 -9.15 -0.52 0.15
CA ARG A 22 -10.59 -0.20 0.29
C ARG A 22 -11.46 -1.42 -0.04
N ARG A 23 -11.12 -2.16 -1.09
CA ARG A 23 -11.84 -3.38 -1.50
C ARG A 23 -11.68 -4.52 -0.48
N LEU A 24 -10.50 -4.69 0.11
CA LEU A 24 -10.25 -5.66 1.19
C LEU A 24 -11.12 -5.34 2.41
N ALA A 25 -11.18 -4.06 2.83
CA ALA A 25 -12.03 -3.66 3.95
C ALA A 25 -13.52 -3.97 3.69
N LYS A 26 -14.01 -3.70 2.48
CA LYS A 26 -15.38 -4.06 2.06
C LYS A 26 -15.58 -5.58 2.04
N ALA A 27 -14.61 -6.34 1.52
CA ALA A 27 -14.66 -7.80 1.49
C ALA A 27 -14.74 -8.41 2.90
N LEU A 28 -13.95 -7.90 3.84
CA LEU A 28 -13.99 -8.33 5.24
C LEU A 28 -15.32 -7.97 5.91
N ALA A 29 -15.93 -6.84 5.55
CA ALA A 29 -17.28 -6.50 6.02
C ALA A 29 -18.35 -7.48 5.50
N LEU A 30 -18.23 -7.94 4.25
CA LEU A 30 -19.12 -8.99 3.68
C LEU A 30 -18.95 -10.35 4.38
N LEU A 31 -17.74 -10.63 4.90
CA LEU A 31 -17.43 -11.83 5.67
C LEU A 31 -17.71 -11.68 7.19
N GLY A 32 -18.31 -10.57 7.60
CA GLY A 32 -18.62 -10.29 8.99
C GLY A 32 -19.43 -11.41 9.65
N GLY A 33 -19.01 -11.81 10.85
CA GLY A 33 -19.60 -12.94 11.60
C GLY A 33 -19.03 -14.32 11.22
N GLU A 34 -18.49 -14.48 10.01
CA GLU A 34 -17.77 -15.68 9.58
C GLU A 34 -16.29 -15.59 9.92
N ILE A 35 -15.64 -14.49 9.52
CA ILE A 35 -14.18 -14.31 9.59
C ILE A 35 -13.82 -13.01 10.33
N GLU A 36 -12.85 -13.10 11.23
CA GLU A 36 -12.16 -11.97 11.85
C GLU A 36 -10.70 -11.98 11.37
N ALA A 37 -10.28 -10.96 10.61
CA ALA A 37 -8.95 -10.91 10.01
C ALA A 37 -8.03 -9.92 10.74
N ARG A 38 -6.82 -10.38 11.06
CA ARG A 38 -5.69 -9.51 11.43
C ARG A 38 -4.88 -9.17 10.19
N ILE A 39 -4.79 -7.88 9.87
CA ILE A 39 -4.05 -7.39 8.71
C ILE A 39 -2.60 -7.07 9.12
N GLU A 40 -1.65 -7.51 8.30
CA GLU A 40 -0.24 -7.15 8.38
C GLU A 40 0.26 -6.69 7.02
N TRP A 41 0.82 -5.49 6.94
CA TRP A 41 1.36 -4.87 5.74
C TRP A 41 2.82 -5.27 5.57
N LEU A 42 3.12 -5.85 4.41
CA LEU A 42 4.46 -6.25 4.02
C LEU A 42 5.04 -5.28 3.00
N PRO A 43 6.33 -4.88 3.15
CA PRO A 43 6.95 -3.92 2.25
C PRO A 43 7.16 -4.53 0.86
N PHE A 44 6.86 -3.75 -0.16
CA PHE A 44 7.19 -4.07 -1.54
C PHE A 44 7.44 -2.78 -2.30
N GLN A 45 8.67 -2.50 -2.73
CA GLN A 45 8.92 -1.32 -3.55
C GLN A 45 8.63 -1.63 -5.02
N LEU A 46 7.75 -0.86 -5.65
CA LEU A 46 7.60 -0.91 -7.11
C LEU A 46 8.87 -0.47 -7.83
N ASN A 47 9.68 0.37 -7.18
CA ASN A 47 10.92 0.91 -7.74
C ASN A 47 12.04 0.85 -6.66
N PRO A 48 12.65 -0.33 -6.40
CA PRO A 48 13.70 -0.45 -5.38
C PRO A 48 14.95 0.38 -5.72
N GLY A 49 15.21 0.64 -7.01
CA GLY A 49 16.31 1.50 -7.47
C GLY A 49 15.98 2.99 -7.52
N MET A 50 14.85 3.45 -6.96
CA MET A 50 14.52 4.88 -6.92
C MET A 50 15.56 5.64 -6.07
N PRO A 51 16.12 6.79 -6.51
CA PRO A 51 16.99 7.62 -5.68
C PRO A 51 16.30 8.05 -4.38
N ALA A 52 17.07 8.32 -3.32
CA ALA A 52 16.51 8.64 -1.99
C ALA A 52 15.59 9.87 -2.03
N GLU A 53 15.98 10.89 -2.80
CA GLU A 53 15.24 12.12 -3.07
C GLU A 53 14.06 11.94 -4.04
N GLY A 54 13.89 10.73 -4.59
CA GLY A 54 12.93 10.43 -5.64
C GLY A 54 13.17 11.23 -6.92
N VAL A 55 12.24 11.14 -7.85
CA VAL A 55 12.34 11.84 -9.14
C VAL A 55 11.11 12.68 -9.42
N ALA A 56 11.23 13.65 -10.33
CA ALA A 56 10.08 14.42 -10.77
C ALA A 56 9.04 13.48 -11.38
N ARG A 57 7.78 13.59 -10.93
CA ARG A 57 6.72 12.64 -11.33
C ARG A 57 6.52 12.65 -12.85
N ALA A 58 6.53 13.83 -13.47
CA ALA A 58 6.37 13.95 -14.92
C ALA A 58 7.47 13.18 -15.69
N GLU A 59 8.72 13.27 -15.25
CA GLU A 59 9.84 12.58 -15.87
C GLU A 59 9.73 11.06 -15.71
N TYR A 60 9.45 10.59 -14.49
CA TYR A 60 9.21 9.18 -14.20
C TYR A 60 8.08 8.61 -15.04
N ARG A 61 6.95 9.31 -15.10
CA ARG A 61 5.76 8.86 -15.83
C ARG A 61 5.98 8.85 -17.34
N ARG A 62 6.69 9.85 -17.87
CA ARG A 62 7.10 9.87 -19.29
C ARG A 62 8.01 8.69 -19.60
N ALA A 63 9.03 8.41 -18.78
CA ALA A 63 9.93 7.27 -18.98
C ALA A 63 9.19 5.93 -18.89
N LYS A 64 8.31 5.77 -17.90
CA LYS A 64 7.60 4.51 -17.66
C LYS A 64 6.51 4.20 -18.68
N PHE A 65 5.78 5.21 -19.15
CA PHE A 65 4.61 5.03 -20.01
C PHE A 65 4.81 5.54 -21.45
N GLY A 66 6.00 6.05 -21.78
CA GLY A 66 6.34 6.58 -23.11
C GLY A 66 5.84 8.01 -23.36
N SER A 67 4.72 8.42 -22.76
CA SER A 67 4.22 9.79 -22.87
C SER A 67 3.41 10.23 -21.66
N LEU A 68 3.36 11.55 -21.42
CA LEU A 68 2.49 12.14 -20.39
C LEU A 68 1.01 12.00 -20.73
N GLN A 69 0.66 11.98 -22.02
CA GLN A 69 -0.72 11.74 -22.47
C GLN A 69 -1.19 10.34 -22.06
N ARG A 70 -0.41 9.30 -22.40
CA ARG A 70 -0.73 7.91 -22.02
C ARG A 70 -0.75 7.75 -20.51
N SER A 71 0.14 8.42 -19.78
CA SER A 71 0.12 8.45 -18.33
C SER A 71 -1.22 9.00 -17.79
N ARG A 72 -1.73 10.10 -18.35
CA ARG A 72 -3.00 10.71 -17.93
C ARG A 72 -4.21 9.83 -18.23
N GLU A 73 -4.21 9.12 -19.36
CA GLU A 73 -5.26 8.14 -19.69
C GLU A 73 -5.31 6.98 -18.69
N LEU A 74 -4.15 6.46 -18.30
CA LEU A 74 -4.04 5.43 -17.27
C LEU A 74 -4.49 5.96 -15.90
N ASP A 75 -4.06 7.17 -15.55
CA ASP A 75 -4.47 7.84 -14.30
C ASP A 75 -6.00 8.07 -14.28
N ALA A 76 -6.62 8.45 -15.41
CA ALA A 76 -8.08 8.62 -15.52
C ALA A 76 -8.83 7.30 -15.31
N ARG A 77 -8.31 6.17 -15.85
CA ARG A 77 -8.87 4.85 -15.59
C ARG A 77 -8.81 4.49 -14.11
N VAL A 78 -7.65 4.70 -13.48
CA VAL A 78 -7.45 4.44 -12.05
C VAL A 78 -8.33 5.34 -11.18
N ALA A 79 -8.48 6.61 -11.55
CA ALA A 79 -9.35 7.56 -10.84
C ALA A 79 -10.82 7.11 -10.86
N ARG A 80 -11.30 6.62 -12.00
CA ARG A 80 -12.67 6.08 -12.12
C ARG A 80 -12.89 4.85 -11.24
N GLU A 81 -11.93 3.93 -11.19
CA GLU A 81 -11.99 2.76 -10.30
C GLU A 81 -11.94 3.17 -8.82
N GLY A 82 -11.05 4.10 -8.47
CA GLY A 82 -10.93 4.65 -7.13
C GLY A 82 -12.18 5.38 -6.63
N ALA A 83 -12.88 6.08 -7.52
CA ALA A 83 -14.11 6.78 -7.17
C ALA A 83 -15.19 5.82 -6.65
N GLY A 84 -15.30 4.61 -7.22
CA GLY A 84 -16.18 3.55 -6.71
C GLY A 84 -15.79 3.04 -5.31
N GLU A 85 -14.55 3.28 -4.91
CA GLU A 85 -14.01 2.98 -3.58
C GLU A 85 -13.96 4.20 -2.65
N GLY A 86 -14.52 5.35 -3.06
CA GLY A 86 -14.52 6.58 -2.28
C GLY A 86 -13.18 7.34 -2.28
N ILE A 87 -12.24 6.96 -3.16
CA ILE A 87 -10.93 7.62 -3.28
C ILE A 87 -11.04 8.78 -4.26
N ARG A 88 -10.61 9.97 -3.84
CA ARG A 88 -10.51 11.15 -4.70
C ARG A 88 -9.06 11.40 -5.09
N PHE A 89 -8.58 10.64 -6.07
CA PHE A 89 -7.22 10.80 -6.58
C PHE A 89 -7.00 12.21 -7.12
N ALA A 90 -5.95 12.88 -6.63
CA ALA A 90 -5.50 14.20 -7.06
C ALA A 90 -4.16 14.09 -7.80
N PHE A 91 -4.13 13.30 -8.86
CA PHE A 91 -2.90 12.99 -9.62
C PHE A 91 -2.19 14.23 -10.16
N GLU A 92 -2.93 15.30 -10.42
CA GLU A 92 -2.46 16.61 -10.87
C GLU A 92 -1.69 17.38 -9.80
N ARG A 93 -1.96 17.13 -8.51
CA ARG A 93 -1.24 17.76 -7.39
C ARG A 93 0.12 17.10 -7.14
N MET A 94 0.27 15.84 -7.54
CA MET A 94 1.47 15.04 -7.27
C MET A 94 2.66 15.52 -8.12
N GLN A 95 3.71 16.01 -7.48
CA GLN A 95 4.91 16.52 -8.17
C GLN A 95 6.08 15.52 -8.18
N ARG A 96 6.13 14.60 -7.23
CA ARG A 96 7.23 13.64 -7.05
C ARG A 96 6.77 12.20 -7.10
N THR A 97 7.64 11.32 -7.59
CA THR A 97 7.58 9.88 -7.34
C THR A 97 8.70 9.56 -6.34
N PRO A 98 8.39 9.32 -5.06
CA PRO A 98 9.41 9.12 -4.03
C PRO A 98 9.99 7.70 -4.04
N ASN A 99 11.14 7.54 -3.38
CA ASN A 99 11.55 6.24 -2.85
C ASN A 99 10.71 5.93 -1.61
N THR A 100 10.14 4.73 -1.54
CA THR A 100 9.21 4.33 -0.48
C THR A 100 9.84 3.60 0.70
N MET A 101 11.15 3.40 0.73
CA MET A 101 11.84 2.68 1.81
C MET A 101 11.61 3.38 3.16
N THR A 102 11.71 4.70 3.21
CA THR A 102 11.46 5.48 4.43
C THR A 102 10.00 5.39 4.88
N ALA A 103 9.05 5.38 3.96
CA ALA A 103 7.63 5.15 4.27
C ALA A 103 7.38 3.72 4.78
N HIS A 104 8.01 2.71 4.18
CA HIS A 104 7.92 1.31 4.64
C HIS A 104 8.52 1.10 6.03
N ARG A 105 9.62 1.80 6.36
CA ARG A 105 10.18 1.85 7.72
C ARG A 105 9.19 2.41 8.74
N LEU A 106 8.46 3.46 8.37
CA LEU A 106 7.44 4.05 9.21
C LEU A 106 6.25 3.08 9.40
N ILE A 107 5.84 2.36 8.35
CA ILE A 107 4.79 1.33 8.43
C ILE A 107 5.21 0.21 9.39
N ASP A 108 6.42 -0.36 9.26
CA ASP A 108 6.89 -1.41 10.19
C ASP A 108 6.90 -0.92 11.64
N LEU A 109 7.41 0.28 11.89
CA LEU A 109 7.40 0.87 13.24
C LEU A 109 5.96 1.05 13.76
N ALA A 110 5.04 1.52 12.92
CA ALA A 110 3.65 1.70 13.29
C ALA A 110 2.95 0.36 13.59
N GLN A 111 3.25 -0.70 12.84
CA GLN A 111 2.72 -2.04 13.09
C GLN A 111 3.15 -2.62 14.43
N ARG A 112 4.40 -2.39 14.83
CA ARG A 112 4.89 -2.75 16.16
C ARG A 112 4.18 -2.01 17.31
N GLN A 113 3.48 -0.93 16.98
CA GLN A 113 2.65 -0.14 17.91
C GLN A 113 1.14 -0.33 17.66
N GLU A 114 0.74 -1.38 16.92
CA GLU A 114 -0.66 -1.69 16.57
C GLU A 114 -1.37 -0.58 15.75
N LYS A 115 -0.57 0.25 15.06
CA LYS A 115 -1.03 1.42 14.28
C LYS A 115 -0.69 1.31 12.80
N GLY A 116 -0.46 0.09 12.30
CA GLY A 116 -0.17 -0.16 10.89
C GLY A 116 -1.27 0.34 9.96
N GLU A 117 -2.52 -0.04 10.23
CA GLU A 117 -3.68 0.34 9.43
C GLU A 117 -3.87 1.87 9.31
N PRO A 118 -3.93 2.65 10.42
CA PRO A 118 -4.05 4.10 10.31
C PRO A 118 -2.84 4.74 9.63
N MET A 119 -1.62 4.22 9.85
CA MET A 119 -0.42 4.76 9.18
C MET A 119 -0.46 4.53 7.67
N VAL A 120 -0.84 3.33 7.21
CA VAL A 120 -0.97 3.04 5.78
C VAL A 120 -2.08 3.88 5.15
N ASP A 121 -3.22 4.06 5.82
CA ASP A 121 -4.29 4.96 5.33
C ASP A 121 -3.79 6.41 5.21
N ALA A 122 -3.07 6.91 6.22
CA ALA A 122 -2.52 8.26 6.21
C ALA A 122 -1.50 8.48 5.08
N LEU A 123 -0.61 7.51 4.84
CA LEU A 123 0.36 7.57 3.73
C LEU A 123 -0.33 7.56 2.36
N PHE A 124 -1.33 6.69 2.17
CA PHE A 124 -2.09 6.66 0.93
C PHE A 124 -2.81 7.98 0.67
N ARG A 125 -3.50 8.53 1.68
CA ARG A 125 -4.20 9.81 1.56
C ARG A 125 -3.23 10.96 1.27
N ALA A 126 -2.13 11.05 2.02
CA ALA A 126 -1.12 12.08 1.83
C ALA A 126 -0.59 12.08 0.40
N TYR A 127 -0.26 10.91 -0.15
CA TYR A 127 0.30 10.82 -1.50
C TYR A 127 -0.75 10.99 -2.60
N PHE A 128 -1.89 10.31 -2.49
CA PHE A 128 -2.85 10.21 -3.60
C PHE A 128 -3.97 11.25 -3.58
N GLU A 129 -4.37 11.76 -2.41
CA GLU A 129 -5.46 12.73 -2.28
C GLU A 129 -4.92 14.14 -2.01
N ASP A 130 -3.82 14.24 -1.26
CA ASP A 130 -3.21 15.52 -0.92
C ASP A 130 -2.03 15.92 -1.82
N GLY A 131 -1.47 14.97 -2.59
CA GLY A 131 -0.32 15.20 -3.46
C GLY A 131 0.98 15.50 -2.71
N ARG A 132 1.07 15.14 -1.43
CA ARG A 132 2.26 15.33 -0.58
C ARG A 132 3.34 14.33 -0.97
N ASP A 133 4.59 14.76 -0.83
CA ASP A 133 5.74 13.89 -1.04
C ASP A 133 5.99 13.01 0.18
N ILE A 134 5.69 11.72 0.09
CA ILE A 134 5.93 10.75 1.17
C ILE A 134 7.38 10.21 1.20
N GLY A 135 8.29 10.78 0.39
CA GLY A 135 9.73 10.65 0.58
C GLY A 135 10.33 11.76 1.46
N ASP A 136 9.58 12.84 1.71
CA ASP A 136 10.01 13.97 2.54
C ASP A 136 9.91 13.63 4.03
N GLU A 137 11.01 13.78 4.77
CA GLU A 137 11.08 13.45 6.19
C GLU A 137 10.15 14.28 7.07
N SER A 138 9.91 15.55 6.72
CA SER A 138 8.99 16.43 7.46
C SER A 138 7.53 16.01 7.25
N VAL A 139 7.18 15.57 6.04
CA VAL A 139 5.87 15.00 5.75
C VAL A 139 5.66 13.72 6.57
N LEU A 140 6.63 12.81 6.55
CA LEU A 140 6.56 11.56 7.30
C LEU A 140 6.52 11.79 8.82
N ALA A 141 7.28 12.74 9.34
CA ALA A 141 7.24 13.10 10.76
C ALA A 141 5.88 13.66 11.19
N GLY A 142 5.26 14.51 10.36
CA GLY A 142 3.91 15.00 10.60
C GLY A 142 2.88 13.86 10.63
N LEU A 143 2.90 12.97 9.64
CA LEU A 143 1.99 11.82 9.59
C LEU A 143 2.20 10.85 10.76
N ALA A 144 3.45 10.61 11.16
CA ALA A 144 3.79 9.82 12.34
C ALA A 144 3.18 10.45 13.60
N GLY A 145 3.30 11.77 13.77
CA GLY A 145 2.68 12.53 14.87
C GLY A 145 1.16 12.43 14.88
N ASP A 146 0.51 12.63 13.74
CA ASP A 146 -0.96 12.56 13.59
C ASP A 146 -1.52 11.17 13.93
N CYS A 147 -0.76 10.11 13.62
CA CYS A 147 -1.10 8.74 13.99
C CYS A 147 -0.64 8.35 15.41
N GLY A 148 0.02 9.25 16.13
CA GLY A 148 0.57 9.00 17.46
C GLY A 148 1.68 7.94 17.48
N ILE A 149 2.45 7.81 16.41
CA ILE A 149 3.62 6.93 16.33
C ILE A 149 4.76 7.56 17.13
N THR A 150 5.33 6.78 18.06
CA THR A 150 6.44 7.24 18.90
C THR A 150 7.77 6.66 18.43
N GLY A 151 8.87 7.35 18.69
CA GLY A 151 10.22 6.91 18.33
C GLY A 151 10.60 7.09 16.86
N TRP A 152 9.79 7.78 16.05
CA TRP A 152 10.17 8.12 14.68
C TRP A 152 11.17 9.30 14.63
N PRO A 153 12.24 9.24 13.81
CA PRO A 153 12.67 8.10 12.98
C PRO A 153 13.61 7.09 13.66
N GLN A 154 14.09 7.36 14.88
CA GLN A 154 15.21 6.62 15.50
C GLN A 154 14.93 5.14 15.76
N ALA A 155 13.69 4.77 16.04
CA ALA A 155 13.26 3.39 16.30
C ALA A 155 12.89 2.62 15.02
N ALA A 156 12.96 3.27 13.84
CA ALA A 156 12.60 2.66 12.57
C ALA A 156 13.82 2.00 11.90
N ASP A 157 13.77 0.68 11.78
CA ASP A 157 14.87 -0.17 11.33
C ASP A 157 14.81 -0.40 9.81
N VAL A 158 15.78 0.16 9.09
CA VAL A 158 15.90 0.02 7.62
C VAL A 158 16.31 -1.39 7.20
N GLU A 159 17.21 -2.04 7.93
CA GLU A 159 17.73 -3.35 7.56
C GLU A 159 16.66 -4.42 7.73
N ARG A 160 15.86 -4.32 8.78
CA ARG A 160 14.69 -5.18 8.98
C ARG A 160 13.73 -5.09 7.81
N VAL A 161 13.41 -3.88 7.35
CA VAL A 161 12.46 -3.66 6.25
C VAL A 161 13.04 -4.16 4.93
N ALA A 162 14.33 -3.94 4.67
CA ALA A 162 15.01 -4.47 3.50
C ALA A 162 14.98 -6.00 3.46
N ARG A 163 15.26 -6.68 4.59
CA ARG A 163 15.14 -8.14 4.70
C ARG A 163 13.71 -8.64 4.50
N LEU A 164 12.72 -7.92 5.02
CA LEU A 164 11.31 -8.26 4.82
C LEU A 164 10.91 -8.12 3.34
N GLU A 165 11.34 -7.06 2.66
CA GLU A 165 11.07 -6.88 1.24
C GLU A 165 11.73 -7.99 0.40
N GLU A 166 12.99 -8.32 0.68
CA GLU A 166 13.70 -9.43 0.02
C GLU A 166 12.92 -10.73 0.19
N HIS A 167 12.52 -11.06 1.43
CA HIS A 167 11.72 -12.24 1.70
C HIS A 167 10.38 -12.25 0.95
N VAL A 168 9.66 -11.12 0.90
CA VAL A 168 8.40 -11.00 0.14
C VAL A 168 8.63 -11.29 -1.35
N ARG A 169 9.77 -10.87 -1.91
CA ARG A 169 10.12 -11.17 -3.31
C ARG A 169 10.48 -12.64 -3.52
N GLU A 170 11.14 -13.28 -2.56
CA GLU A 170 11.46 -14.71 -2.59
C GLU A 170 10.20 -15.59 -2.62
N LEU A 171 9.07 -15.11 -2.10
CA LEU A 171 7.76 -15.78 -2.21
C LEU A 171 7.19 -15.79 -3.65
N GLY A 172 7.92 -15.26 -4.63
CA GLY A 172 7.48 -15.19 -6.03
C GLY A 172 6.45 -14.09 -6.30
N ILE A 173 6.22 -13.19 -5.34
CA ILE A 173 5.31 -12.06 -5.50
C ILE A 173 5.96 -11.07 -6.48
N SER A 174 5.33 -10.92 -7.65
CA SER A 174 5.81 -10.05 -8.72
C SER A 174 4.95 -8.79 -8.93
N GLY A 175 3.85 -8.67 -8.18
CA GLY A 175 2.92 -7.56 -8.29
C GLY A 175 2.17 -7.27 -6.99
N VAL A 176 1.71 -6.02 -6.87
CA VAL A 176 0.97 -5.53 -5.70
C VAL A 176 -0.30 -4.78 -6.10
N PRO A 177 -1.38 -4.82 -5.29
CA PRO A 177 -1.45 -5.51 -4.00
C PRO A 177 -1.52 -7.04 -4.17
N THR A 178 -0.89 -7.77 -3.26
CA THR A 178 -1.09 -9.22 -3.13
C THR A 178 -1.51 -9.51 -1.69
N PHE A 179 -2.64 -10.20 -1.53
CA PHE A 179 -3.19 -10.60 -0.24
C PHE A 179 -2.83 -12.06 0.03
N ILE A 180 -2.14 -12.31 1.13
CA ILE A 180 -1.61 -13.62 1.51
C ILE A 180 -2.40 -14.07 2.72
N VAL A 181 -3.25 -15.07 2.53
CA VAL A 181 -4.12 -15.61 3.59
C VAL A 181 -3.40 -16.78 4.25
N GLU A 182 -3.25 -16.73 5.57
CA GLU A 182 -2.65 -17.79 6.38
C GLU A 182 -1.26 -18.28 5.89
N ARG A 183 -0.49 -17.43 5.20
CA ARG A 183 0.81 -17.79 4.56
C ARG A 183 0.72 -18.97 3.57
N ARG A 184 -0.46 -19.24 3.02
CA ARG A 184 -0.70 -20.40 2.15
C ARG A 184 -1.22 -20.01 0.77
N SER A 185 -2.16 -19.06 0.72
CA SER A 185 -2.83 -18.68 -0.53
C SER A 185 -2.60 -17.21 -0.84
N GLY A 186 -2.09 -16.94 -2.04
CA GLY A 186 -1.89 -15.59 -2.56
C GLY A 186 -2.98 -15.18 -3.54
N ILE A 187 -3.61 -14.03 -3.28
CA ILE A 187 -4.59 -13.39 -4.16
C ILE A 187 -3.94 -12.12 -4.70
N SER A 188 -3.50 -12.12 -5.97
CA SER A 188 -2.80 -10.99 -6.57
C SER A 188 -3.75 -10.09 -7.36
N GLY A 189 -3.76 -8.80 -7.02
CA GLY A 189 -4.56 -7.76 -7.67
C GLY A 189 -5.75 -7.27 -6.84
N ALA A 190 -6.19 -6.06 -7.16
CA ALA A 190 -7.31 -5.40 -6.49
C ALA A 190 -8.67 -5.88 -7.07
N TYR A 191 -9.03 -7.15 -6.91
CA TYR A 191 -10.32 -7.69 -7.37
C TYR A 191 -11.52 -7.00 -6.69
N PRO A 192 -12.72 -7.03 -7.28
CA PRO A 192 -13.95 -6.56 -6.65
C PRO A 192 -14.17 -7.19 -5.25
N PRO A 193 -14.80 -6.46 -4.30
CA PRO A 193 -14.97 -6.93 -2.93
C PRO A 193 -15.60 -8.33 -2.79
N GLU A 194 -16.57 -8.66 -3.63
CA GLU A 194 -17.27 -9.95 -3.60
C GLU A 194 -16.34 -11.11 -4.01
N GLN A 195 -15.49 -10.86 -5.02
CA GLN A 195 -14.50 -11.85 -5.46
C GLN A 195 -13.40 -12.02 -4.42
N LEU A 196 -12.92 -10.91 -3.81
CA LEU A 196 -11.98 -10.98 -2.70
C LEU A 196 -12.56 -11.74 -1.51
N ALA A 197 -13.83 -11.48 -1.15
CA ALA A 197 -14.50 -12.17 -0.05
C ALA A 197 -14.61 -13.69 -0.32
N ALA A 198 -15.01 -14.07 -1.53
CA ALA A 198 -15.07 -15.48 -1.92
C ALA A 198 -13.70 -16.17 -1.84
N ALA A 199 -12.67 -15.53 -2.40
CA ALA A 199 -11.31 -16.07 -2.39
C ALA A 199 -10.71 -16.17 -0.98
N ILE A 200 -10.97 -15.17 -0.12
CA ILE A 200 -10.55 -15.21 1.31
C ILE A 200 -11.26 -16.35 2.04
N ARG A 201 -12.57 -16.54 1.82
CA ARG A 201 -13.33 -17.64 2.44
C ARG A 201 -12.77 -19.00 2.03
N GLU A 202 -12.49 -19.19 0.74
CA GLU A 202 -11.89 -20.42 0.22
C GLU A 202 -10.51 -20.67 0.82
N ALA A 203 -9.64 -19.65 0.82
CA ALA A 203 -8.30 -19.73 1.39
C ALA A 203 -8.29 -19.97 2.91
N ALA A 204 -9.28 -19.47 3.64
CA ALA A 204 -9.44 -19.69 5.07
C ALA A 204 -9.87 -21.12 5.41
N ALA A 205 -10.59 -21.80 4.51
CA ALA A 205 -11.09 -23.16 4.71
C ALA A 205 -10.08 -24.26 4.34
N ALA A 206 -9.09 -23.93 3.50
CA ALA A 206 -7.95 -24.80 3.19
C ALA A 206 -7.06 -25.00 4.41
#